data_AF-A0A535T4W9-F1
#
_entry.id   AF-A0A535T4W9-F1
#
_cell.length_a   1.000
_cell.length_b   1.000
_cell.length_c   1.000
_cell.angle_alpha   90.00
_cell.angle_beta   90.00
_cell.angle_gamma   90.00
#
_symmetry.space_group_name_H-M   'P 1'
#
loop_
_entity.id
_entity.type
_entity.pdbx_description
1 polymer ?
#
loop_
_entity_poly.entity_id
_entity_poly.type
_entity_poly.pdbx_seq_one_letter_code
_entity_poly.pdbx_strand_id
1 'polypeptide(L)'
;MAADPIYVETEEEIPEVVERMRRTTSQDTMLVLPARSRVGQSRFNFQLLKNYASRMGKKVTVVCDDPAVQKMASETGFAVFGTVGPAGEGIAAKEPPPPAPRKWWQRKGPLVAPHIGVIAPTKLITKTATELKPGRFLLYMAMLMILLLGLSAMAVFVPSASVTLIAQAAPFSQRDVEIQAEPGKAPIRVRISQISRTDSQGFKTTGVKAVPLAPAMAQVVYTNGLSQPRCPSPDCGSPGLVFPRGQRLKDNKDGLEFAQISPNTLVRWNSTATVTVQAVIPGPVGNVGDNVITTIEDLVYAKVTATNPQAAGGGTDPSNTPLMQESDFDAGRAQL
;
A
#
# COMPACT_ATOMS: atom_id res chain seq x y z
N MET A 1 -50.93 14.30 23.91
CA MET A 1 -50.77 13.72 22.56
C MET A 1 -49.62 12.75 22.69
N ALA A 2 -49.87 11.44 22.59
CA ALA A 2 -48.89 10.42 22.97
C ALA A 2 -47.69 10.47 22.01
N ALA A 3 -46.51 10.78 22.53
CA ALA A 3 -45.27 10.72 21.75
C ALA A 3 -44.92 9.24 21.54
N ASP A 4 -44.74 8.81 20.29
CA ASP A 4 -44.30 7.44 20.00
C ASP A 4 -42.90 7.23 20.59
N PRO A 5 -42.72 6.30 21.55
CA PRO A 5 -41.42 6.06 22.15
C PRO A 5 -40.58 5.18 21.22
N ILE A 6 -39.43 5.71 20.82
CA ILE A 6 -38.36 4.98 20.14
C ILE A 6 -37.41 4.45 21.21
N TYR A 7 -37.43 3.14 21.43
CA TYR A 7 -36.47 2.46 22.30
C TYR A 7 -35.17 2.23 21.54
N VAL A 8 -34.06 2.73 22.07
CA VAL A 8 -32.73 2.55 21.48
C VAL A 8 -32.05 1.36 22.13
N GLU A 9 -31.40 0.52 21.35
CA GLU A 9 -30.62 -0.59 21.89
C GLU A 9 -29.23 -0.11 22.37
N THR A 10 -28.56 -0.91 23.20
CA THR A 10 -27.29 -0.48 23.82
C THR A 10 -26.17 -0.30 22.77
N GLU A 11 -26.15 -1.17 21.76
CA GLU A 11 -25.15 -1.17 20.67
C GLU A 11 -25.59 -0.40 19.41
N GLU A 12 -26.78 0.20 19.43
CA GLU A 12 -27.34 0.87 18.26
C GLU A 12 -26.59 2.16 17.93
N GLU A 13 -26.36 2.39 16.63
CA GLU A 13 -25.60 3.55 16.15
C GLU A 13 -26.50 4.70 15.70
N ILE A 14 -25.94 5.91 15.64
CA ILE A 14 -26.66 7.14 15.25
C ILE A 14 -27.42 7.00 13.91
N PRO A 15 -26.86 6.40 12.84
CA PRO A 15 -27.55 6.26 11.57
C PRO A 15 -28.85 5.44 11.67
N GLU A 16 -28.85 4.38 12.49
CA GLU A 16 -30.00 3.50 12.69
C GLU A 16 -31.12 4.21 13.46
N VAL A 17 -30.75 4.95 14.51
CA VAL A 17 -31.68 5.78 15.28
C VAL A 17 -32.27 6.90 14.41
N VAL A 18 -31.47 7.52 13.54
CA VAL A 18 -31.94 8.56 12.61
C VAL A 18 -32.91 8.00 11.57
N GLU A 19 -32.65 6.81 11.04
CA GLU A 19 -33.54 6.15 10.07
C GLU A 19 -34.87 5.73 10.73
N ARG A 20 -34.85 5.25 11.98
CA ARG A 20 -36.08 4.99 12.74
C ARG A 20 -36.85 6.28 13.03
N MET A 21 -36.13 7.32 13.45
CA MET A 21 -36.71 8.65 13.63
C MET A 21 -37.33 9.19 12.34
N ARG A 22 -36.77 8.90 11.16
CA ARG A 22 -37.34 9.29 9.86
C ARG A 22 -38.67 8.58 9.59
N ARG A 23 -38.77 7.28 9.88
CA ARG A 23 -39.96 6.44 9.62
C ARG A 23 -41.16 6.76 10.50
N THR A 24 -40.94 7.30 11.71
CA THR A 24 -42.04 7.70 12.61
C THR A 24 -42.82 8.88 12.03
N THR A 25 -44.15 8.78 11.93
CA THR A 25 -44.99 9.86 11.36
C THR A 25 -45.18 11.04 12.32
N SER A 26 -45.04 10.81 13.62
CA SER A 26 -45.23 11.80 14.68
C SER A 26 -44.15 12.90 14.67
N GLN A 27 -44.57 14.16 14.76
CA GLN A 27 -43.66 15.31 14.82
C GLN A 27 -42.97 15.44 16.18
N ASP A 28 -43.63 14.99 17.24
CA ASP A 28 -43.09 14.89 18.59
C ASP A 28 -42.76 13.41 18.86
N THR A 29 -41.50 13.12 19.15
CA THR A 29 -41.02 11.73 19.34
C THR A 29 -40.18 11.65 20.61
N MET A 30 -40.31 10.55 21.33
CA MET A 30 -39.57 10.31 22.56
C MET A 30 -38.48 9.27 22.32
N LEU A 31 -37.24 9.58 22.68
CA LEU A 31 -36.08 8.71 22.53
C LEU A 31 -35.71 8.13 23.89
N VAL A 32 -35.95 6.84 24.10
CA VAL A 32 -35.64 6.14 25.35
C VAL A 32 -34.26 5.50 25.22
N LEU A 33 -33.30 6.02 25.98
CA LEU A 33 -31.90 5.59 25.98
C LEU A 33 -31.60 4.71 27.20
N PRO A 34 -31.18 3.45 27.01
CA PRO A 34 -30.72 2.61 28.10
C PRO A 34 -29.38 3.13 28.66
N ALA A 35 -29.08 2.76 29.90
CA ALA A 35 -27.79 3.05 30.51
C ALA A 35 -26.65 2.48 29.62
N ARG A 36 -25.63 3.31 29.33
CA ARG A 36 -24.47 2.99 28.48
C ARG A 36 -24.73 2.84 26.98
N SER A 37 -25.87 3.29 26.45
CA SER A 37 -26.09 3.34 25.00
C SER A 37 -24.97 4.10 24.28
N ARG A 38 -24.49 3.58 23.14
CA ARG A 38 -23.49 4.26 22.28
C ARG A 38 -23.88 5.69 21.91
N VAL A 39 -25.18 5.91 21.70
CA VAL A 39 -25.74 7.24 21.41
C VAL A 39 -25.49 8.22 22.57
N GLY A 40 -25.59 7.73 23.82
CA GLY A 40 -25.42 8.53 25.03
C GLY A 40 -23.97 8.76 25.48
N GLN A 41 -22.97 8.20 24.80
CA GLN A 41 -21.57 8.26 25.25
C GLN A 41 -20.85 9.59 24.97
N SER A 42 -21.35 10.41 24.04
CA SER A 42 -20.67 11.64 23.61
C SER A 42 -21.65 12.78 23.35
N ARG A 43 -21.25 14.00 23.74
CA ARG A 43 -21.99 15.24 23.44
C ARG A 43 -22.14 15.48 21.93
N PHE A 44 -21.14 15.05 21.14
CA PHE A 44 -21.18 15.16 19.68
C PHE A 44 -22.33 14.35 19.08
N ASN A 45 -22.63 13.17 19.63
CA ASN A 45 -23.73 12.32 19.18
C ASN A 45 -25.08 13.01 19.37
N PHE A 46 -25.28 13.68 20.51
CA PHE A 46 -26.47 14.48 20.74
C PHE A 46 -26.56 15.70 19.82
N GLN A 47 -25.45 16.38 19.50
CA GLN A 47 -25.45 17.46 18.51
C GLN A 47 -25.85 16.98 17.12
N LEU A 48 -25.33 15.84 16.67
CA LEU A 48 -25.72 15.22 15.40
C LEU A 48 -27.21 14.90 15.39
N LEU A 49 -27.71 14.21 16.43
CA LEU A 49 -29.14 13.90 16.54
C LEU A 49 -30.01 15.15 16.49
N LYS A 50 -29.60 16.23 17.16
CA LYS A 50 -30.34 17.49 17.15
C LYS A 50 -30.40 18.10 15.76
N ASN A 51 -29.29 18.07 15.03
CA ASN A 51 -29.22 18.58 13.66
C ASN A 51 -30.12 17.76 12.72
N TYR A 52 -30.11 16.44 12.82
CA TYR A 52 -30.98 15.57 12.03
C TYR A 52 -32.46 15.74 12.38
N ALA A 53 -32.80 15.79 13.68
CA ALA A 53 -34.16 16.05 14.14
C ALA A 53 -34.68 17.42 13.65
N SER A 54 -33.86 18.47 13.75
CA SER A 54 -34.21 19.82 13.31
C SER A 54 -34.43 19.89 11.80
N ARG A 55 -33.59 19.21 11.00
CA ARG A 55 -33.77 19.12 9.52
C ARG A 55 -35.05 18.38 9.13
N MET A 56 -35.49 17.41 9.95
CA MET A 56 -36.75 16.69 9.75
C MET A 56 -37.97 17.39 10.35
N GLY A 57 -37.77 18.54 11.01
CA GLY A 57 -38.85 19.28 11.70
C GLY A 57 -39.44 18.53 12.90
N LYS A 58 -38.70 17.58 13.49
CA LYS A 58 -39.18 16.76 14.61
C LYS A 58 -38.63 17.28 15.93
N LYS A 59 -39.50 17.33 16.95
CA LYS A 59 -39.09 17.63 18.32
C LYS A 59 -38.83 16.32 19.05
N VAL A 60 -37.59 16.15 19.48
CA VAL A 60 -37.16 14.93 20.16
C VAL A 60 -36.99 15.22 21.64
N THR A 61 -37.57 14.36 22.45
CA THR A 61 -37.42 14.36 23.90
C THR A 61 -36.60 13.14 24.31
N VAL A 62 -35.58 13.31 25.15
CA VAL A 62 -34.69 12.21 25.57
C VAL A 62 -35.12 11.71 26.95
N VAL A 63 -35.26 10.40 27.11
CA VAL A 63 -35.52 9.77 28.41
C VAL A 63 -34.38 8.82 28.74
N CYS A 64 -33.76 9.04 29.90
CA CYS A 64 -32.61 8.28 30.35
C CYS A 64 -32.52 8.32 31.88
N ASP A 65 -32.16 7.21 32.51
CA ASP A 65 -31.95 7.16 33.96
C ASP A 65 -30.56 7.69 34.40
N ASP A 66 -29.59 7.78 33.49
CA ASP A 66 -28.20 8.15 33.82
C ASP A 66 -28.00 9.67 33.88
N PRO A 67 -27.63 10.25 35.04
CA PRO A 67 -27.46 11.70 35.21
C PRO A 67 -26.36 12.30 34.32
N ALA A 68 -25.33 11.52 33.95
CA ALA A 68 -24.27 12.00 33.07
C ALA A 68 -24.80 12.21 31.64
N VAL A 69 -25.61 11.26 31.16
CA VAL A 69 -26.26 11.32 29.84
C VAL A 69 -27.33 12.41 29.81
N GLN A 70 -28.11 12.54 30.89
CA GLN A 70 -29.09 13.61 31.04
C GLN A 70 -28.44 14.99 30.92
N LYS A 71 -27.29 15.19 31.58
CA LYS A 71 -26.53 16.45 31.50
C LYS A 71 -26.10 16.74 30.07
N MET A 72 -25.49 15.78 29.38
CA MET A 72 -25.05 15.95 27.99
C MET A 72 -26.21 16.28 27.04
N ALA A 73 -27.34 15.58 27.17
CA ALA A 73 -28.54 15.84 26.37
C ALA A 73 -29.10 17.25 26.65
N SER A 74 -29.19 17.66 27.91
CA SER A 74 -29.67 19.00 28.30
C SER A 74 -28.75 20.13 27.80
N GLU A 75 -27.43 19.94 27.85
CA GLU A 75 -26.44 20.91 27.34
C GLU A 75 -26.53 21.10 25.82
N THR A 76 -26.98 20.08 25.10
CA THR A 76 -27.25 20.18 23.65
C THR A 76 -28.64 20.76 23.35
N GLY A 77 -29.48 20.95 24.36
CA GLY A 77 -30.80 21.57 24.26
C GLY A 77 -31.93 20.60 23.92
N PHE A 78 -31.80 19.31 24.28
CA PHE A 78 -32.94 18.39 24.34
C PHE A 78 -33.71 18.59 25.64
N ALA A 79 -35.03 18.35 25.60
CA ALA A 79 -35.81 18.15 26.82
C ALA A 79 -35.50 16.75 27.37
N VAL A 80 -35.14 16.67 28.65
CA VAL A 80 -34.67 15.42 29.29
C VAL A 80 -35.60 15.03 30.42
N PHE A 81 -36.00 13.76 30.44
CA PHE A 81 -36.80 13.18 31.52
C PHE A 81 -36.08 11.96 32.10
N GLY A 82 -36.26 11.73 33.40
CA GLY A 82 -35.63 10.59 34.09
C GLY A 82 -36.34 9.29 33.77
N THR A 83 -37.67 9.29 33.81
CA THR A 83 -38.48 8.08 33.70
C THR A 83 -39.68 8.28 32.78
N VAL A 84 -40.05 7.23 32.04
CA VAL A 84 -41.27 7.18 31.23
C VAL A 84 -42.48 6.94 32.14
N GLY A 85 -43.51 7.79 32.10
CA GLY A 85 -44.79 7.53 32.77
C GLY A 85 -45.63 6.48 32.02
N PRO A 86 -46.65 5.87 32.65
CA PRO A 86 -47.49 4.82 32.06
C PRO A 86 -48.23 5.23 30.76
N ALA A 87 -48.37 6.53 30.51
CA ALA A 87 -49.04 7.11 29.33
C ALA A 87 -48.06 7.68 28.29
N GLY A 88 -46.76 7.42 28.40
CA GLY A 88 -45.74 7.96 27.47
C GLY A 88 -45.36 9.42 27.71
N GLU A 89 -45.77 9.99 28.84
CA GLU A 89 -45.37 11.33 29.27
C GLU A 89 -44.08 11.26 30.10
N GLY A 90 -43.08 12.05 29.74
CA GLY A 90 -41.82 12.14 30.48
C GLY A 90 -42.03 12.85 31.82
N ILE A 91 -41.63 12.21 32.92
CA ILE A 91 -41.70 12.81 34.26
C ILE A 91 -40.39 13.57 34.52
N ALA A 92 -40.49 14.87 34.78
CA ALA A 92 -39.32 15.71 35.04
C ALA A 92 -38.58 15.18 36.27
N ALA A 93 -37.30 14.83 36.09
CA ALA A 93 -36.44 14.47 37.20
C ALA A 93 -36.33 15.69 38.12
N LYS A 94 -36.85 15.57 39.34
CA LYS A 94 -36.82 16.63 40.33
C LYS A 94 -35.37 16.97 40.63
N GLU A 95 -34.93 18.16 40.21
CA GLU A 95 -33.62 18.71 40.56
C GLU A 95 -33.46 18.63 42.09
N PRO A 96 -32.40 17.99 42.61
CA PRO A 96 -32.13 18.03 44.04
C PRO A 96 -31.92 19.51 44.43
N PRO A 97 -32.56 19.99 45.52
CA PRO A 97 -32.49 21.39 45.90
C PRO A 97 -31.02 21.80 46.09
N PRO A 98 -30.62 23.00 45.65
CA PRO A 98 -29.26 23.47 45.80
C PRO A 98 -28.86 23.43 47.29
N PRO A 99 -27.68 22.90 47.64
CA PRO A 99 -27.27 22.82 49.03
C PRO A 99 -27.17 24.23 49.61
N ALA A 100 -27.86 24.46 50.72
CA ALA A 100 -27.83 25.75 51.43
C ALA A 100 -26.37 26.15 51.74
N PRO A 101 -26.01 27.45 51.65
CA PRO A 101 -24.65 27.89 51.93
C PRO A 101 -24.28 27.56 53.38
N ARG A 102 -23.33 26.63 53.57
CA ARG A 102 -22.84 26.24 54.89
C ARG A 102 -22.06 27.41 55.50
N LYS A 103 -22.54 27.87 56.66
CA LYS A 103 -21.89 28.92 57.44
C LYS A 103 -20.53 28.42 57.96
N TRP A 104 -19.52 29.28 57.93
CA TRP A 104 -18.10 28.94 58.18
C TRP A 104 -17.79 28.31 59.55
N TRP A 105 -18.65 28.52 60.55
CA TRP A 105 -18.59 27.92 61.90
C TRP A 105 -19.09 26.47 61.99
N GLN A 106 -19.67 25.91 60.91
CA GLN A 106 -20.04 24.48 60.83
C GLN A 106 -18.89 23.57 60.36
N ARG A 107 -17.67 24.10 60.21
CA ARG A 107 -16.45 23.29 60.13
C ARG A 107 -16.15 22.69 61.50
N LYS A 108 -16.86 21.61 61.86
CA LYS A 108 -16.23 20.61 62.72
C LYS A 108 -15.06 20.03 61.93
N GLY A 109 -13.91 19.90 62.59
CA GLY A 109 -12.65 19.38 62.04
C GLY A 109 -12.83 18.07 61.29
N PRO A 110 -11.83 17.63 60.51
CA PRO A 110 -12.01 16.64 59.45
C PRO A 110 -12.75 15.43 60.00
N LEU A 111 -14.03 15.35 59.66
CA LEU A 111 -14.76 14.11 59.79
C LEU A 111 -14.01 13.21 58.83
N VAL A 112 -13.30 12.22 59.39
CA VAL A 112 -12.84 11.06 58.65
C VAL A 112 -14.08 10.58 57.93
N ALA A 113 -14.15 10.91 56.63
CA ALA A 113 -15.18 10.35 55.80
C ALA A 113 -15.01 8.84 55.99
N PRO A 114 -16.04 8.08 56.37
CA PRO A 114 -16.03 6.70 56.02
C PRO A 114 -16.03 6.71 54.49
N HIS A 115 -14.84 6.74 53.89
CA HIS A 115 -14.61 6.07 52.64
C HIS A 115 -15.07 4.64 52.91
N ILE A 116 -16.35 4.41 52.67
CA ILE A 116 -16.83 3.15 52.15
C ILE A 116 -15.94 2.99 50.93
N GLY A 117 -14.85 2.25 51.12
CA GLY A 117 -14.15 1.66 50.01
C GLY A 117 -15.20 0.82 49.34
N VAL A 118 -15.86 1.39 48.34
CA VAL A 118 -16.39 0.63 47.23
C VAL A 118 -15.12 0.09 46.56
N ILE A 119 -14.51 -0.90 47.22
CA ILE A 119 -13.72 -1.90 46.55
C ILE A 119 -14.72 -2.40 45.53
N ALA A 120 -14.52 -2.00 44.27
CA ALA A 120 -15.27 -2.56 43.16
C ALA A 120 -15.36 -4.05 43.45
N PRO A 121 -16.58 -4.65 43.51
CA PRO A 121 -16.74 -6.01 43.99
C PRO A 121 -15.68 -6.82 43.26
N THR A 122 -14.66 -7.26 44.01
CA THR A 122 -13.66 -8.14 43.46
C THR A 122 -14.51 -9.31 43.08
N LYS A 123 -14.76 -9.44 41.77
CA LYS A 123 -15.58 -10.51 41.23
C LYS A 123 -15.01 -11.72 41.93
N LEU A 124 -15.81 -12.35 42.79
CA LEU A 124 -15.46 -13.66 43.29
C LEU A 124 -15.16 -14.41 42.01
N ILE A 125 -13.89 -14.74 41.81
CA ILE A 125 -13.47 -15.56 40.68
C ILE A 125 -14.11 -16.89 41.04
N THR A 126 -15.37 -17.02 40.63
CA THR A 126 -16.03 -18.30 40.53
C THR A 126 -15.12 -19.03 39.55
N LYS A 127 -14.32 -19.95 40.09
CA LYS A 127 -13.51 -20.90 39.33
C LYS A 127 -14.43 -21.87 38.57
N THR A 128 -15.40 -21.32 37.83
CA THR A 128 -16.46 -22.06 37.14
C THR A 128 -16.77 -21.42 35.78
N ALA A 129 -15.79 -20.76 35.17
CA ALA A 129 -15.92 -20.23 33.80
C ALA A 129 -14.78 -20.67 32.86
N THR A 130 -13.90 -21.59 33.29
CA THR A 130 -12.87 -22.21 32.45
C THR A 130 -12.73 -23.71 32.68
N GLU A 131 -13.78 -24.40 33.16
CA GLU A 131 -13.92 -25.80 32.77
C GLU A 131 -14.44 -25.80 31.33
N LEU A 132 -13.51 -25.68 30.40
CA LEU A 132 -13.70 -26.10 29.03
C LEU A 132 -14.00 -27.60 29.07
N LYS A 133 -15.28 -27.96 29.24
CA LYS A 133 -15.75 -29.32 28.98
C LYS A 133 -15.16 -29.70 27.61
N PRO A 134 -14.39 -30.79 27.49
CA PRO A 134 -13.59 -31.07 26.29
C PRO A 134 -14.41 -31.04 25.00
N GLY A 135 -15.71 -31.37 25.08
CA GLY A 135 -16.63 -31.26 23.95
C GLY A 135 -16.88 -29.83 23.45
N ARG A 136 -17.02 -28.81 24.33
CA ARG A 136 -17.27 -27.42 23.88
C ARG A 136 -16.01 -26.75 23.35
N PHE A 137 -14.85 -27.04 23.92
CA PHE A 137 -13.57 -26.56 23.40
C PHE A 137 -13.32 -27.04 21.96
N LEU A 138 -13.57 -28.33 21.70
CA LEU A 138 -13.50 -28.90 20.35
C LEU A 138 -14.48 -28.21 19.39
N LEU A 139 -15.69 -27.88 19.82
CA LEU A 139 -16.66 -27.16 19.00
C LEU A 139 -16.21 -25.73 18.66
N TYR A 140 -15.65 -24.98 19.62
CA TYR A 140 -15.12 -23.65 19.35
C TYR A 140 -13.89 -23.69 18.44
N MET A 141 -13.00 -24.67 18.62
CA MET A 141 -11.85 -24.86 17.74
C MET A 141 -12.27 -25.26 16.33
N ALA A 142 -13.28 -26.13 16.18
CA ALA A 142 -13.85 -26.48 14.88
C ALA A 142 -14.51 -25.27 14.19
N MET A 143 -15.26 -24.46 14.93
CA MET A 143 -15.88 -23.23 14.40
C MET A 143 -14.83 -22.21 13.96
N LEU A 144 -13.76 -22.04 14.74
CA LEU A 144 -12.63 -21.18 14.38
C LEU A 144 -11.92 -21.69 13.12
N MET A 145 -11.73 -23.01 12.99
CA MET A 145 -11.13 -23.64 11.82
C MET A 145 -12.00 -23.43 10.57
N ILE A 146 -13.32 -23.59 10.68
CA ILE A 146 -14.27 -23.34 9.58
C ILE A 146 -14.24 -21.86 9.18
N LEU A 147 -14.19 -20.94 10.13
CA LEU A 147 -14.14 -19.51 9.88
C LEU A 147 -12.83 -19.09 9.18
N LEU A 148 -11.69 -19.64 9.62
CA LEU A 148 -10.40 -19.44 8.97
C LEU A 148 -10.39 -20.04 7.55
N LEU A 149 -10.96 -21.22 7.35
CA LEU A 149 -11.07 -21.85 6.04
C LEU A 149 -11.94 -20.99 5.11
N GLY A 150 -13.08 -20.48 5.59
CA GLY A 150 -13.96 -19.59 4.85
C GLY A 150 -13.29 -18.28 4.45
N LEU A 151 -12.56 -17.64 5.37
CA LEU A 151 -11.80 -16.42 5.09
C LEU A 151 -10.67 -16.67 4.08
N SER A 152 -9.96 -17.80 4.20
CA SER A 152 -8.92 -18.18 3.24
C SER A 152 -9.49 -18.47 1.85
N ALA A 153 -10.65 -19.13 1.78
CA ALA A 153 -11.36 -19.38 0.53
C ALA A 153 -11.84 -18.06 -0.09
N MET A 154 -12.34 -17.11 0.70
CA MET A 154 -12.64 -15.77 0.21
C MET A 154 -11.41 -15.08 -0.38
N ALA A 155 -10.25 -15.15 0.26
CA ALA A 155 -9.04 -14.52 -0.28
C ALA A 155 -8.56 -15.16 -1.59
N VAL A 156 -8.72 -16.47 -1.76
CA VAL A 156 -8.28 -17.21 -2.97
C VAL A 156 -9.30 -17.11 -4.11
N PHE A 157 -10.60 -17.12 -3.79
CA PHE A 157 -11.67 -17.17 -4.79
C PHE A 157 -12.31 -15.82 -5.11
N VAL A 158 -12.01 -14.73 -4.39
CA VAL A 158 -12.44 -13.39 -4.80
C VAL A 158 -11.59 -12.98 -6.02
N PRO A 159 -12.18 -12.95 -7.23
CA PRO A 159 -11.44 -12.53 -8.40
C PRO A 159 -11.27 -11.02 -8.34
N SER A 160 -10.03 -10.56 -8.27
CA SER A 160 -9.70 -9.14 -8.38
C SER A 160 -9.99 -8.67 -9.81
N ALA A 161 -11.03 -7.85 -9.97
CA ALA A 161 -11.34 -7.22 -11.25
C ALA A 161 -10.68 -5.83 -11.33
N SER A 162 -9.66 -5.69 -12.17
CA SER A 162 -9.11 -4.37 -12.53
C SER A 162 -9.98 -3.75 -13.63
N VAL A 163 -10.71 -2.70 -13.31
CA VAL A 163 -11.51 -1.94 -14.29
C VAL A 163 -10.63 -0.87 -14.92
N THR A 164 -10.09 -1.14 -16.11
CA THR A 164 -9.39 -0.13 -16.91
C THR A 164 -10.40 0.67 -17.71
N LEU A 165 -10.73 1.87 -17.24
CA LEU A 165 -11.55 2.82 -17.99
C LEU A 165 -10.69 3.49 -19.07
N ILE A 166 -10.86 3.06 -20.32
CA ILE A 166 -10.27 3.74 -21.47
C ILE A 166 -11.25 4.85 -21.87
N ALA A 167 -10.95 6.09 -21.47
CA ALA A 167 -11.69 7.25 -21.94
C ALA A 167 -11.41 7.44 -23.44
N GLN A 168 -12.38 7.06 -24.28
CA GLN A 168 -12.30 7.35 -25.71
C GLN A 168 -12.47 8.85 -25.91
N ALA A 169 -11.44 9.52 -26.40
CA ALA A 169 -11.53 10.91 -26.79
C ALA A 169 -12.52 11.03 -27.96
N ALA A 170 -13.72 11.53 -27.69
CA ALA A 170 -14.64 11.89 -28.76
C ALA A 170 -13.99 13.02 -29.58
N PRO A 171 -13.74 12.84 -30.89
CA PRO A 171 -13.25 13.92 -31.71
C PRO A 171 -14.29 15.04 -31.68
N PHE A 172 -13.86 16.26 -31.36
CA PHE A 172 -14.71 17.43 -31.46
C PHE A 172 -15.25 17.49 -32.88
N SER A 173 -16.58 17.51 -33.01
CA SER A 173 -17.24 17.71 -34.28
C SER A 173 -16.87 19.12 -34.77
N GLN A 174 -15.79 19.22 -35.56
CA GLN A 174 -15.65 20.29 -36.53
C GLN A 174 -16.82 20.10 -37.48
N ARG A 175 -17.94 20.78 -37.19
CA ARG A 175 -18.89 21.10 -38.24
C ARG A 175 -18.09 21.94 -39.23
N ASP A 176 -17.75 21.35 -40.37
CA ASP A 176 -17.25 22.09 -41.51
C ASP A 176 -18.28 23.19 -41.80
N VAL A 177 -17.94 24.43 -41.43
CA VAL A 177 -18.75 25.58 -41.79
C VAL A 177 -18.48 25.78 -43.27
N GLU A 178 -19.41 25.36 -44.12
CA GLU A 178 -19.33 25.56 -45.56
C GLU A 178 -19.59 27.04 -45.86
N ILE A 179 -18.51 27.82 -45.98
CA ILE A 179 -18.59 29.23 -46.35
C ILE A 179 -18.59 29.31 -47.88
N GLN A 180 -19.77 29.44 -48.49
CA GLN A 180 -19.88 29.70 -49.93
C GLN A 180 -19.46 31.14 -50.24
N ALA A 181 -18.42 31.30 -51.05
CA ALA A 181 -18.04 32.61 -51.58
C ALA A 181 -19.00 33.01 -52.72
N GLU A 182 -19.43 34.27 -52.73
CA GLU A 182 -20.35 34.82 -53.73
C GLU A 182 -19.71 34.77 -55.15
N PRO A 183 -20.44 34.35 -56.20
CA PRO A 183 -19.86 34.19 -57.54
C PRO A 183 -19.27 35.51 -58.07
N GLY A 184 -17.97 35.49 -58.41
CA GLY A 184 -17.27 36.64 -58.99
C GLY A 184 -16.52 37.55 -58.01
N LYS A 185 -16.54 37.25 -56.70
CA LYS A 185 -15.74 37.97 -55.68
C LYS A 185 -14.42 37.24 -55.39
N ALA A 186 -13.42 37.99 -54.91
CA ALA A 186 -12.14 37.42 -54.53
C ALA A 186 -12.29 36.40 -53.38
N PRO A 187 -11.52 35.29 -53.38
CA PRO A 187 -11.68 34.22 -52.40
C PRO A 187 -11.43 34.68 -50.96
N ILE A 188 -12.28 34.22 -50.03
CA ILE A 188 -12.18 34.52 -48.60
C ILE A 188 -10.93 33.82 -48.03
N ARG A 189 -9.97 34.61 -47.54
CA ARG A 189 -8.74 34.08 -46.90
C ARG A 189 -9.04 33.69 -45.45
N VAL A 190 -9.31 32.42 -45.21
CA VAL A 190 -9.48 31.87 -43.85
C VAL A 190 -8.11 31.56 -43.25
N ARG A 191 -7.81 32.13 -42.08
CA ARG A 191 -6.61 31.78 -41.29
C ARG A 191 -7.05 31.02 -40.05
N ILE A 192 -6.75 29.72 -40.01
CA ILE A 192 -7.04 28.88 -38.84
C ILE A 192 -5.99 29.21 -37.78
N SER A 193 -6.40 29.82 -36.67
CA SER A 193 -5.53 30.04 -35.52
C SER A 193 -5.76 28.93 -34.51
N GLN A 194 -4.95 27.87 -34.58
CA GLN A 194 -4.95 26.82 -33.54
C GLN A 194 -4.16 27.35 -32.34
N ILE A 195 -4.86 27.66 -31.25
CA ILE A 195 -4.23 27.99 -29.98
C ILE A 195 -4.05 26.67 -29.22
N SER A 196 -2.91 26.01 -29.43
CA SER A 196 -2.50 24.89 -28.58
C SER A 196 -1.79 25.43 -27.34
N ARG A 197 -2.45 25.32 -26.18
CA ARG A 197 -1.81 25.61 -24.90
C ARG A 197 -1.25 24.30 -24.38
N THR A 198 0.06 24.13 -24.51
CA THR A 198 0.78 22.99 -23.92
C THR A 198 1.34 23.46 -22.60
N ASP A 199 0.92 22.83 -21.51
CA ASP A 199 1.52 23.01 -20.19
C ASP A 199 2.28 21.73 -19.86
N SER A 200 3.55 21.85 -19.50
CA SER A 200 4.41 20.71 -19.18
C SER A 200 5.11 20.95 -17.85
N GLN A 201 4.89 20.07 -16.89
CA GLN A 201 5.54 20.13 -15.58
C GLN A 201 6.38 18.88 -15.34
N GLY A 202 7.61 19.06 -14.90
CA GLY A 202 8.51 17.97 -14.53
C GLY A 202 8.34 17.59 -13.06
N PHE A 203 8.24 16.29 -12.78
CA PHE A 203 8.12 15.75 -11.42
C PHE A 203 9.38 14.98 -11.02
N LYS A 204 9.77 15.08 -9.75
CA LYS A 204 10.83 14.23 -9.19
C LYS A 204 10.21 12.89 -8.83
N THR A 205 10.75 11.80 -9.36
CA THR A 205 10.31 10.45 -9.02
C THR A 205 10.97 10.01 -7.72
N THR A 206 10.22 9.26 -6.92
CA THR A 206 10.66 8.78 -5.60
C THR A 206 11.17 7.34 -5.65
N GLY A 207 10.75 6.58 -6.66
CA GLY A 207 11.22 5.20 -6.84
C GLY A 207 12.64 5.12 -7.38
N VAL A 208 13.34 4.08 -6.93
CA VAL A 208 14.67 3.74 -7.41
C VAL A 208 14.66 2.28 -7.84
N LYS A 209 15.11 2.01 -9.07
CA LYS A 209 15.40 0.66 -9.53
C LYS A 209 16.91 0.48 -9.59
N ALA A 210 17.44 -0.37 -8.71
CA ALA A 210 18.83 -0.78 -8.74
C ALA A 210 19.08 -1.62 -10.00
N VAL A 211 19.91 -1.11 -10.90
CA VAL A 211 20.44 -1.89 -12.02
C VAL A 211 21.66 -2.65 -11.49
N PRO A 212 21.65 -4.01 -11.51
CA PRO A 212 22.73 -4.80 -10.95
C PRO A 212 24.05 -4.54 -11.71
N LEU A 213 25.17 -4.81 -11.04
CA LEU A 213 26.48 -4.76 -11.70
C LEU A 213 26.51 -5.75 -12.87
N ALA A 214 26.70 -5.22 -14.07
CA ALA A 214 27.02 -6.04 -15.23
C ALA A 214 28.55 -6.19 -15.33
N PRO A 215 29.07 -7.41 -15.54
CA PRO A 215 30.48 -7.63 -15.81
C PRO A 215 30.82 -7.30 -17.26
N ALA A 216 32.03 -6.80 -17.50
CA ALA A 216 32.52 -6.59 -18.86
C ALA A 216 32.71 -7.94 -19.58
N MET A 217 32.26 -8.00 -20.83
CA MET A 217 32.36 -9.15 -21.71
C MET A 217 33.28 -8.82 -22.88
N ALA A 218 34.06 -9.80 -23.32
CA ALA A 218 34.91 -9.67 -24.50
C ALA A 218 34.97 -10.98 -25.29
N GLN A 219 35.30 -10.87 -26.57
CA GLN A 219 35.73 -12.00 -27.38
C GLN A 219 37.25 -12.03 -27.42
N VAL A 220 37.83 -13.18 -27.10
CA VAL A 220 39.28 -13.43 -27.16
C VAL A 220 39.54 -14.50 -28.20
N VAL A 221 40.54 -14.25 -29.04
CA VAL A 221 41.03 -15.20 -30.03
C VAL A 221 42.29 -15.84 -29.47
N TYR A 222 42.25 -17.15 -29.25
CA TYR A 222 43.43 -17.94 -29.00
C TYR A 222 44.11 -18.28 -30.32
N THR A 223 45.43 -18.11 -30.37
CA THR A 223 46.27 -18.45 -31.51
C THR A 223 47.27 -19.51 -31.11
N ASN A 224 47.22 -20.68 -31.75
CA ASN A 224 48.16 -21.76 -31.53
C ASN A 224 49.15 -21.81 -32.70
N GLY A 225 50.34 -21.24 -32.52
CA GLY A 225 51.44 -21.28 -33.51
C GLY A 225 52.37 -22.49 -33.39
N LEU A 226 51.98 -23.52 -32.63
CA LEU A 226 52.73 -24.77 -32.54
C LEU A 226 52.42 -25.67 -33.74
N SER A 227 53.46 -26.25 -34.32
CA SER A 227 53.34 -27.29 -35.34
C SER A 227 52.91 -28.61 -34.71
N GLN A 228 52.06 -29.36 -35.40
CA GLN A 228 51.68 -30.70 -34.98
C GLN A 228 52.92 -31.56 -34.71
N PRO A 229 53.02 -32.23 -33.55
CA PRO A 229 54.15 -33.10 -33.25
C PRO A 229 54.21 -34.23 -34.28
N ARG A 230 55.41 -34.46 -34.83
CA ARG A 230 55.64 -35.60 -35.72
C ARG A 230 55.77 -36.86 -34.88
N CYS A 231 54.86 -37.80 -35.07
CA CYS A 231 54.93 -39.07 -34.40
C CYS A 231 55.04 -40.25 -35.36
N PRO A 232 55.63 -41.36 -34.92
CA PRO A 232 55.78 -42.57 -35.74
C PRO A 232 54.49 -43.40 -35.88
N SER A 233 53.44 -43.16 -35.07
CA SER A 233 52.16 -43.87 -35.14
C SER A 233 51.07 -42.96 -35.71
N PRO A 234 50.13 -43.48 -36.55
CA PRO A 234 49.00 -42.71 -37.09
C PRO A 234 48.08 -42.10 -36.01
N ASP A 235 48.08 -42.65 -34.79
CA ASP A 235 47.28 -42.17 -33.65
C ASP A 235 48.08 -41.36 -32.63
N CYS A 236 49.34 -41.03 -32.92
CA CYS A 236 50.16 -40.23 -32.03
C CYS A 236 50.09 -38.76 -32.44
N GLY A 237 49.44 -37.99 -31.58
CA GLY A 237 49.31 -36.54 -31.71
C GLY A 237 47.96 -36.11 -31.16
N SER A 238 47.97 -35.23 -30.15
CA SER A 238 46.72 -34.57 -29.77
C SER A 238 46.21 -33.75 -30.96
N PRO A 239 44.90 -33.55 -31.12
CA PRO A 239 44.35 -32.74 -32.20
C PRO A 239 44.64 -31.23 -32.04
N GLY A 240 45.21 -30.83 -30.91
CA GLY A 240 45.53 -29.44 -30.56
C GLY A 240 45.68 -29.26 -29.05
N LEU A 241 45.53 -28.00 -28.62
CA LEU A 241 45.48 -27.60 -27.21
C LEU A 241 44.03 -27.33 -26.80
N VAL A 242 43.65 -27.78 -25.61
CA VAL A 242 42.30 -27.55 -25.08
C VAL A 242 42.37 -26.50 -23.98
N PHE A 243 41.60 -25.42 -24.14
CA PHE A 243 41.42 -24.41 -23.10
C PHE A 243 40.10 -24.69 -22.37
N PRO A 244 40.16 -25.05 -21.08
CA PRO A 244 38.96 -25.38 -20.32
C PRO A 244 38.12 -24.13 -20.04
N ARG A 245 36.82 -24.33 -19.82
CA ARG A 245 35.97 -23.29 -19.24
C ARG A 245 36.56 -22.86 -17.89
N GLY A 246 36.63 -21.56 -17.67
CA GLY A 246 37.24 -20.97 -16.49
C GLY A 246 38.73 -20.65 -16.62
N GLN A 247 39.36 -20.92 -17.78
CA GLN A 247 40.72 -20.44 -18.07
C GLN A 247 40.82 -18.94 -17.81
N ARG A 248 41.86 -18.54 -17.06
CA ARG A 248 42.09 -17.14 -16.69
C ARG A 248 43.02 -16.46 -17.70
N LEU A 249 42.71 -15.20 -17.98
CA LEU A 249 43.51 -14.32 -18.80
C LEU A 249 43.73 -13.01 -18.05
N LYS A 250 44.87 -12.39 -18.31
CA LYS A 250 45.26 -11.11 -17.74
C LYS A 250 45.43 -10.04 -18.81
N ASP A 251 44.95 -8.86 -18.47
CA ASP A 251 45.34 -7.62 -19.12
C ASP A 251 46.84 -7.33 -18.86
N ASN A 252 47.54 -6.87 -19.89
CA ASN A 252 48.92 -6.40 -19.84
C ASN A 252 49.07 -4.97 -19.25
N LYS A 253 48.01 -4.16 -19.20
CA LYS A 253 48.03 -2.80 -18.64
C LYS A 253 47.79 -2.81 -17.14
N ASP A 254 46.59 -3.21 -16.73
CA ASP A 254 46.12 -3.05 -15.36
C ASP A 254 46.15 -4.37 -14.55
N GLY A 255 46.59 -5.47 -15.18
CA GLY A 255 46.62 -6.80 -14.54
C GLY A 255 45.24 -7.37 -14.25
N LEU A 256 44.19 -6.83 -14.87
CA LEU A 256 42.81 -7.25 -14.69
C LEU A 256 42.59 -8.67 -15.18
N GLU A 257 41.88 -9.44 -14.37
CA GLU A 257 41.60 -10.85 -14.66
C GLU A 257 40.27 -11.02 -15.40
N PHE A 258 40.30 -11.90 -16.39
CA PHE A 258 39.15 -12.33 -17.18
C PHE A 258 39.06 -13.87 -17.14
N ALA A 259 37.84 -14.41 -17.10
CA ALA A 259 37.60 -15.84 -17.11
C ALA A 259 36.87 -16.24 -18.39
N GLN A 260 37.31 -17.31 -19.03
CA GLN A 260 36.61 -17.93 -20.15
C GLN A 260 35.27 -18.51 -19.68
N ILE A 261 34.17 -18.04 -20.27
CA ILE A 261 32.82 -18.56 -20.00
C ILE A 261 32.35 -19.57 -21.05
N SER A 262 32.95 -19.53 -22.24
CA SER A 262 32.73 -20.52 -23.31
C SER A 262 33.12 -21.93 -22.83
N PRO A 263 32.49 -22.99 -23.39
CA PRO A 263 32.86 -24.37 -23.11
C PRO A 263 34.32 -24.67 -23.49
N ASN A 264 34.79 -25.85 -23.11
CA ASN A 264 36.14 -26.31 -23.42
C ASN A 264 36.40 -26.18 -24.93
N THR A 265 37.36 -25.34 -25.29
CA THR A 265 37.61 -24.98 -26.69
C THR A 265 38.91 -25.59 -27.15
N LEU A 266 38.83 -26.41 -28.20
CA LEU A 266 39.99 -27.02 -28.85
C LEU A 266 40.57 -26.05 -29.88
N VAL A 267 41.82 -25.64 -29.67
CA VAL A 267 42.60 -24.87 -30.64
C VAL A 267 43.56 -25.81 -31.35
N ARG A 268 43.24 -26.11 -32.61
CA ARG A 268 44.06 -26.99 -33.46
C ARG A 268 45.47 -26.41 -33.67
N TRP A 269 46.40 -27.26 -34.09
CA TRP A 269 47.75 -26.83 -34.47
C TRP A 269 47.72 -25.82 -35.62
N ASN A 270 48.55 -24.79 -35.56
CA ASN A 270 48.61 -23.69 -36.53
C ASN A 270 47.23 -23.07 -36.84
N SER A 271 46.37 -22.96 -35.83
CA SER A 271 44.99 -22.50 -35.98
C SER A 271 44.60 -21.54 -34.86
N THR A 272 43.48 -20.87 -35.05
CA THR A 272 42.90 -19.94 -34.07
C THR A 272 41.51 -20.42 -33.65
N ALA A 273 41.09 -20.06 -32.44
CA ALA A 273 39.71 -20.23 -32.00
C ALA A 273 39.25 -19.05 -31.15
N THR A 274 37.98 -18.67 -31.30
CA THR A 274 37.38 -17.55 -30.56
C THR A 274 36.60 -18.07 -29.37
N VAL A 275 36.81 -17.44 -28.21
CA VAL A 275 36.06 -17.68 -26.98
C VAL A 275 35.50 -16.39 -26.42
N THR A 276 34.44 -16.50 -25.62
CA THR A 276 33.91 -15.41 -24.83
C THR A 276 34.49 -15.46 -23.43
N VAL A 277 34.94 -14.31 -22.96
CA VAL A 277 35.49 -14.10 -21.63
C VAL A 277 34.70 -13.04 -20.89
N GLN A 278 34.68 -13.15 -19.57
CA GLN A 278 34.00 -12.24 -18.66
C GLN A 278 35.00 -11.72 -17.63
N ALA A 279 34.96 -10.43 -17.33
CA ALA A 279 35.74 -9.84 -16.24
C ALA A 279 35.38 -10.49 -14.90
N VAL A 280 36.40 -10.84 -14.12
CA VAL A 280 36.23 -11.50 -12.81
C VAL A 280 35.62 -10.54 -11.80
N ILE A 281 36.08 -9.29 -11.83
CA ILE A 281 35.52 -8.20 -11.03
C ILE A 281 34.46 -7.50 -11.89
N PRO A 282 33.18 -7.55 -11.50
CA PRO A 282 32.12 -6.87 -12.25
C PRO A 282 32.21 -5.34 -12.06
N GLY A 283 31.73 -4.58 -13.05
CA GLY A 283 31.80 -3.11 -13.05
C GLY A 283 32.57 -2.54 -14.25
N PRO A 284 32.69 -1.21 -14.34
CA PRO A 284 33.31 -0.52 -15.48
C PRO A 284 34.81 -0.74 -15.55
N VAL A 285 35.44 -1.18 -14.46
CA VAL A 285 36.86 -1.49 -14.38
C VAL A 285 37.26 -2.55 -15.41
N GLY A 286 36.37 -3.51 -15.72
CA GLY A 286 36.63 -4.54 -16.73
C GLY A 286 36.55 -4.05 -18.19
N ASN A 287 36.18 -2.79 -18.45
CA ASN A 287 36.08 -2.25 -19.81
C ASN A 287 37.47 -1.86 -20.34
N VAL A 288 38.13 -2.83 -20.95
CA VAL A 288 39.47 -2.64 -21.56
C VAL A 288 39.37 -2.45 -23.07
N GLY A 289 40.36 -1.75 -23.64
CA GLY A 289 40.47 -1.54 -25.09
C GLY A 289 40.72 -2.82 -25.89
N ASP A 290 40.78 -2.71 -27.22
CA ASP A 290 41.16 -3.80 -28.11
C ASP A 290 42.65 -4.15 -27.97
N ASN A 291 42.98 -5.43 -28.14
CA ASN A 291 44.33 -5.98 -28.07
C ASN A 291 45.05 -5.78 -26.72
N VAL A 292 44.27 -5.68 -25.64
CA VAL A 292 44.73 -5.43 -24.28
C VAL A 292 44.82 -6.74 -23.47
N ILE A 293 43.84 -7.63 -23.64
CA ILE A 293 43.80 -8.97 -23.01
C ILE A 293 44.72 -9.91 -23.79
N THR A 294 45.92 -10.14 -23.28
CA THR A 294 46.98 -10.85 -24.03
C THR A 294 47.66 -11.97 -23.27
N THR A 295 47.65 -11.92 -21.94
CA THR A 295 48.35 -12.91 -21.11
C THR A 295 47.40 -14.04 -20.73
N ILE A 296 47.80 -15.28 -20.97
CA ILE A 296 47.07 -16.47 -20.52
C ILE A 296 47.74 -16.96 -19.25
N GLU A 297 46.99 -17.10 -18.15
CA GLU A 297 47.56 -17.60 -16.89
C GLU A 297 47.91 -19.08 -16.97
N ASP A 298 48.97 -19.48 -16.28
CA ASP A 298 49.47 -20.86 -16.19
C ASP A 298 49.79 -21.53 -17.55
N LEU A 299 50.07 -20.71 -18.57
CA LEU A 299 50.44 -21.20 -19.89
C LEU A 299 51.94 -21.54 -19.96
N VAL A 300 52.25 -22.79 -20.29
CA VAL A 300 53.64 -23.28 -20.43
C VAL A 300 54.19 -23.10 -21.87
N TYR A 301 53.34 -22.75 -22.84
CA TYR A 301 53.68 -22.73 -24.26
C TYR A 301 53.97 -21.32 -24.81
N ALA A 302 55.19 -21.09 -25.31
CA ALA A 302 55.63 -19.76 -25.79
C ALA A 302 55.02 -19.30 -27.13
N LYS A 303 54.55 -20.22 -28.00
CA LYS A 303 53.95 -19.88 -29.32
C LYS A 303 52.43 -19.82 -29.30
N VAL A 304 51.85 -19.71 -28.10
CA VAL A 304 50.41 -19.69 -27.89
C VAL A 304 50.07 -18.34 -27.29
N THR A 305 49.19 -17.60 -27.96
CA THR A 305 48.83 -16.25 -27.56
C THR A 305 47.32 -16.09 -27.50
N ALA A 306 46.86 -15.17 -26.66
CA ALA A 306 45.49 -14.67 -26.65
C ALA A 306 45.49 -13.21 -27.09
N THR A 307 44.44 -12.79 -27.79
CA THR A 307 44.24 -11.36 -28.08
C THR A 307 42.74 -11.09 -28.20
N ASN A 308 42.25 -10.00 -27.62
CA ASN A 308 40.89 -9.54 -27.84
C ASN A 308 40.84 -8.59 -29.07
N PRO A 309 40.35 -9.02 -30.24
CA PRO A 309 40.31 -8.14 -31.42
C PRO A 309 39.35 -6.96 -31.26
N GLN A 310 38.42 -7.01 -30.31
CA GLN A 310 37.46 -5.97 -29.99
C GLN A 310 37.58 -5.59 -28.52
N ALA A 311 37.25 -4.34 -28.20
CA ALA A 311 37.24 -3.85 -26.82
C ALA A 311 36.28 -4.68 -25.94
N ALA A 312 36.67 -4.89 -24.68
CA ALA A 312 35.81 -5.45 -23.66
C ALA A 312 34.83 -4.38 -23.19
N GLY A 313 33.55 -4.72 -23.12
CA GLY A 313 32.51 -3.74 -22.80
C GLY A 313 31.33 -4.36 -22.06
N GLY A 314 30.39 -3.51 -21.64
CA GLY A 314 29.21 -3.93 -20.88
C GLY A 314 29.41 -3.98 -19.38
N GLY A 315 30.61 -3.65 -18.88
CA GLY A 315 30.85 -3.41 -17.46
C GLY A 315 30.16 -2.11 -17.03
N THR A 316 29.18 -2.19 -16.12
CA THR A 316 28.46 -1.01 -15.63
C THR A 316 28.48 -0.92 -14.11
N ASP A 317 28.58 0.31 -13.61
CA ASP A 317 28.40 0.58 -12.19
C ASP A 317 26.97 0.24 -11.74
N PRO A 318 26.79 -0.11 -10.45
CA PRO A 318 25.46 -0.20 -9.87
C PRO A 318 24.81 1.18 -9.99
N SER A 319 23.83 1.31 -10.87
CA SER A 319 23.12 2.57 -11.08
C SER A 319 21.72 2.48 -10.52
N ASN A 320 21.37 3.50 -9.75
CA ASN A 320 20.05 3.73 -9.23
C ASN A 320 19.30 4.56 -10.26
N THR A 321 18.54 3.89 -11.12
CA THR A 321 17.73 4.60 -12.11
C THR A 321 16.44 5.07 -11.44
N PRO A 322 16.08 6.37 -11.57
CA PRO A 322 14.81 6.87 -11.06
C PRO A 322 13.67 6.16 -11.77
N LEU A 323 12.81 5.47 -11.02
CA LEU A 323 11.63 4.79 -11.51
C LEU A 323 10.40 5.50 -10.96
N MET A 324 9.48 5.89 -11.85
CA MET A 324 8.23 6.52 -11.43
C MET A 324 7.34 5.48 -10.74
N GLN A 325 6.91 5.79 -9.51
CA GLN A 325 5.98 4.94 -8.75
C GLN A 325 4.54 5.43 -8.89
N GLU A 326 3.59 4.57 -8.52
CA GLU A 326 2.15 4.91 -8.53
C GLU A 326 1.84 6.14 -7.66
N SER A 327 2.54 6.31 -6.53
CA SER A 327 2.47 7.52 -5.71
C SER A 327 2.93 8.78 -6.42
N ASP A 328 3.90 8.68 -7.34
CA ASP A 328 4.36 9.82 -8.15
C ASP A 328 3.31 10.18 -9.21
N PHE A 329 2.61 9.18 -9.78
CA PHE A 329 1.48 9.41 -10.68
C PHE A 329 0.30 10.09 -9.98
N ASP A 330 -0.03 9.66 -8.76
CA ASP A 330 -1.09 10.25 -7.95
C ASP A 330 -0.76 11.68 -7.53
N ALA A 331 0.50 11.94 -7.13
CA ALA A 331 0.99 13.27 -6.81
C ALA A 331 0.97 14.21 -8.02
N GLY A 332 1.33 13.73 -9.21
CA GLY A 332 1.26 14.50 -10.46
C GLY A 332 -0.17 14.85 -10.85
N ARG A 333 -1.12 13.91 -10.68
CA ARG A 333 -2.55 14.15 -10.90
C ARG A 333 -3.14 15.17 -9.93
N ALA A 334 -2.68 15.24 -8.70
CA ALA A 334 -3.17 16.19 -7.70
C ALA A 334 -2.74 17.65 -7.99
N GLN A 335 -1.75 17.86 -8.85
CA GLN A 335 -1.23 19.20 -9.20
C GLN A 335 -1.77 19.76 -10.52
N LEU A 336 -2.47 18.94 -11.31
CA LEU A 336 -3.17 19.33 -12.55
C LEU A 336 -4.65 19.65 -12.27
#